data_AF-A0A1J4VTE2-F1
#
_entry.id   AF-A0A1J4VTE2-F1
#
_cell.length_a   1.000
_cell.length_b   1.000
_cell.length_c   1.000
_cell.angle_alpha   90.00
_cell.angle_beta   90.00
_cell.angle_gamma   90.00
#
_symmetry.space_group_name_H-M   'P 1'
#
loop_
_entity.id
_entity.type
_entity.pdbx_description
1 polymer ?
#
loop_
_entity_poly.entity_id
_entity_poly.type
_entity_poly.pdbx_seq_one_letter_code
_entity_poly.pdbx_strand_id
1 'polypeptide(L)'
;MKNFQKKQFFLWNLLICFGMILSSLSFVNAAEQEMHNAHGKRDPFVPLVTTTMKSSSSGLLGIENIDELSIEGVVYDPGHGSVVIVNGAILKEGEELGSVKVLKISPEGARFLVNGAEGFKPIYQEESANKKNVKK
;
A
#
# COMPACT_ATOMS: atom_id res chain seq x y z
N MET A 1 -57.48 -43.32 -26.65
CA MET A 1 -56.30 -43.24 -27.56
C MET A 1 -55.85 -41.82 -27.94
N LYS A 2 -56.75 -40.87 -28.28
CA LYS A 2 -56.35 -39.51 -28.73
C LYS A 2 -55.48 -38.71 -27.74
N ASN A 3 -55.65 -38.89 -26.44
CA ASN A 3 -54.86 -38.18 -25.41
C ASN A 3 -53.43 -38.71 -25.23
N PHE A 4 -53.16 -39.94 -25.64
CA PHE A 4 -51.83 -40.55 -25.56
C PHE A 4 -50.91 -40.02 -26.67
N GLN A 5 -51.46 -39.92 -27.90
CA GLN A 5 -50.77 -39.33 -29.06
C GLN A 5 -50.46 -37.84 -28.86
N LYS A 6 -51.36 -37.07 -28.24
CA LYS A 6 -51.11 -35.66 -27.90
C LYS A 6 -50.01 -35.48 -26.86
N LYS A 7 -49.92 -36.37 -25.86
CA LYS A 7 -48.84 -36.34 -24.86
C LYS A 7 -47.49 -36.70 -25.47
N GLN A 8 -47.44 -37.70 -26.36
CA GLN A 8 -46.23 -38.06 -27.09
C GLN A 8 -45.76 -36.92 -28.01
N PHE A 9 -46.68 -36.27 -28.73
CA PHE A 9 -46.35 -35.12 -29.56
C PHE A 9 -45.87 -33.91 -28.73
N PHE A 10 -46.48 -33.67 -27.57
CA PHE A 10 -46.05 -32.62 -26.65
C PHE A 10 -44.66 -32.90 -26.04
N LEU A 11 -44.40 -34.14 -25.61
CA LEU A 11 -43.10 -34.57 -25.11
C LEU A 11 -42.01 -34.46 -26.18
N TRP A 12 -42.33 -34.76 -27.44
CA TRP A 12 -41.37 -34.65 -28.52
C TRP A 12 -41.01 -33.20 -28.85
N ASN A 13 -41.99 -32.29 -28.86
CA ASN A 13 -41.74 -30.85 -28.98
C ASN A 13 -40.93 -30.30 -27.79
N LEU A 14 -41.23 -30.76 -26.57
CA LEU A 14 -40.48 -30.36 -25.37
C LEU A 14 -39.00 -30.80 -25.47
N LEU A 15 -38.75 -32.03 -25.94
CA LEU A 15 -37.40 -32.56 -26.13
C LEU A 15 -36.61 -31.77 -27.17
N ILE A 16 -37.25 -31.38 -28.28
CA ILE A 16 -36.64 -30.57 -29.34
C ILE A 16 -36.29 -29.16 -28.84
N CYS A 17 -37.22 -28.51 -28.13
CA CYS A 17 -36.96 -27.20 -27.52
C CYS A 17 -35.84 -27.27 -26.47
N PHE A 18 -35.83 -28.30 -25.64
CA PHE A 18 -34.77 -28.49 -24.64
C PHE A 18 -33.41 -28.76 -25.30
N GLY A 19 -33.38 -29.54 -26.39
CA GLY A 19 -32.17 -29.77 -27.18
C GLY A 19 -31.60 -28.51 -27.83
N MET A 20 -32.47 -27.60 -28.31
CA MET A 20 -32.04 -26.30 -28.85
C MET A 20 -31.51 -25.35 -27.77
N ILE A 21 -32.04 -25.42 -26.55
CA ILE A 21 -31.52 -24.61 -25.43
C ILE A 21 -30.16 -25.17 -24.99
N LEU A 22 -29.99 -26.49 -24.88
CA LEU A 22 -28.72 -27.11 -24.48
C LEU A 22 -27.58 -26.90 -25.49
N SER A 23 -27.87 -26.78 -26.79
CA SER A 23 -26.83 -26.59 -27.81
C SER A 23 -26.18 -25.19 -27.79
N SER A 24 -26.78 -24.21 -27.13
CA SER A 24 -26.24 -22.85 -27.00
C SER A 24 -25.21 -22.69 -25.85
N LEU A 25 -25.06 -23.69 -24.97
CA LEU A 25 -24.13 -23.62 -23.85
C LEU A 25 -22.66 -23.95 -24.21
N SER A 26 -22.37 -24.36 -25.44
CA SER A 26 -21.01 -24.78 -25.85
C SER A 26 -20.08 -23.63 -26.30
N PHE A 27 -20.50 -22.37 -26.20
CA PHE A 27 -19.72 -21.19 -26.60
C PHE A 27 -19.34 -20.29 -25.42
N VAL A 28 -18.73 -20.86 -24.38
CA VAL A 28 -17.96 -20.10 -23.38
C VAL A 28 -16.74 -20.97 -23.06
N ASN A 29 -15.62 -20.70 -23.71
CA ASN A 29 -14.26 -21.02 -23.25
C ASN A 29 -13.24 -20.62 -24.34
N ALA A 30 -13.13 -19.31 -24.57
CA ALA A 30 -11.96 -18.72 -25.21
C ALA A 30 -11.84 -17.26 -24.73
N ALA A 31 -11.95 -17.05 -23.42
CA ALA A 31 -11.35 -15.85 -22.84
C ALA A 31 -9.86 -16.14 -22.82
N GLU A 32 -9.17 -15.81 -23.91
CA GLU A 32 -7.72 -15.76 -23.92
C GLU A 32 -7.30 -14.88 -22.74
N GLN A 33 -6.61 -15.47 -21.76
CA GLN A 33 -5.95 -14.69 -20.73
C GLN A 33 -4.87 -13.90 -21.45
N GLU A 34 -5.20 -12.67 -21.85
CA GLU A 34 -4.27 -11.74 -22.45
C GLU A 34 -3.21 -11.42 -21.38
N MET A 35 -2.14 -12.21 -21.35
CA MET A 35 -1.01 -11.98 -20.45
C MET A 35 -0.37 -10.66 -20.84
N HIS A 36 -0.35 -9.73 -19.89
CA HIS A 36 0.31 -8.45 -20.08
C HIS A 36 1.79 -8.67 -20.39
N ASN A 37 2.20 -8.35 -21.63
CA ASN A 37 3.59 -8.32 -22.01
C ASN A 37 4.12 -6.90 -21.86
N ALA A 38 5.04 -6.70 -20.92
CA ALA A 38 5.63 -5.39 -20.65
C ALA A 38 6.55 -4.88 -21.79
N HIS A 39 6.82 -5.68 -22.83
CA HIS A 39 7.63 -5.32 -24.00
C HIS A 39 8.98 -4.67 -23.64
N GLY A 40 9.65 -5.22 -22.61
CA GLY A 40 10.93 -4.72 -22.12
C GLY A 40 10.86 -3.44 -21.28
N LYS A 41 9.65 -2.89 -21.04
CA LYS A 41 9.42 -1.79 -20.09
C LYS A 41 9.12 -2.35 -18.69
N ARG A 42 9.13 -1.48 -17.68
CA ARG A 42 8.76 -1.86 -16.32
C ARG A 42 7.30 -2.28 -16.27
N ASP A 43 7.02 -3.43 -15.67
CA ASP A 43 5.67 -3.90 -15.42
C ASP A 43 4.97 -2.94 -14.42
N PRO A 44 3.87 -2.28 -14.82
CA PRO A 44 3.14 -1.35 -13.95
C PRO A 44 2.46 -2.07 -12.77
N PHE A 45 2.24 -3.38 -12.86
CA PHE A 45 1.60 -4.19 -11.82
C PHE A 45 2.62 -4.80 -10.84
N VAL A 46 3.92 -4.69 -11.13
CA VAL A 46 4.98 -5.02 -10.18
C VAL A 46 5.32 -3.76 -9.37
N PRO A 47 4.95 -3.69 -8.08
CA PRO A 47 5.26 -2.54 -7.26
C PRO A 47 6.78 -2.43 -7.06
N LEU A 48 7.28 -1.20 -7.10
CA LEU A 48 8.71 -0.91 -6.90
C LEU A 48 9.12 -1.02 -5.43
N VAL A 49 8.15 -1.12 -4.52
CA VAL A 49 8.40 -1.16 -3.07
C VAL A 49 8.79 -2.58 -2.65
N THR A 50 9.96 -2.70 -2.03
CA THR A 50 10.40 -3.95 -1.40
C THR A 50 9.61 -4.18 -0.11
N THR A 51 9.56 -5.43 0.37
CA THR A 51 8.89 -5.78 1.64
C THR A 51 9.45 -4.97 2.82
N THR A 52 10.71 -4.56 2.76
CA THR A 52 11.35 -3.67 3.75
C THR A 52 10.72 -2.27 3.79
N MET A 53 10.24 -1.74 2.66
CA MET A 53 9.51 -0.46 2.62
C MET A 53 8.06 -0.57 3.14
N LYS A 54 7.48 -1.78 3.21
CA LYS A 54 6.12 -1.95 3.72
C LYS A 54 6.03 -1.69 5.23
N SER A 55 7.11 -1.92 5.98
CA SER A 55 7.16 -1.58 7.42
C SER A 55 6.99 -0.08 7.68
N SER A 56 7.37 0.76 6.72
CA SER A 56 7.17 2.22 6.78
C SER A 56 5.73 2.64 6.48
N SER A 57 4.89 1.76 5.91
CA SER A 57 3.54 2.11 5.43
C SER A 57 2.45 2.20 6.52
N SER A 58 2.74 1.78 7.76
CA SER A 58 1.84 2.01 8.89
C SER A 58 1.89 3.47 9.42
N GLY A 59 2.76 4.31 8.85
CA GLY A 59 2.90 5.71 9.26
C GLY A 59 3.29 5.83 10.73
N LEU A 60 2.65 6.75 11.46
CA LEU A 60 2.91 7.03 12.87
C LEU A 60 2.01 6.26 13.85
N LEU A 61 1.01 5.52 13.37
CA LEU A 61 0.00 4.87 14.22
C LEU A 61 0.50 3.66 15.01
N GLY A 62 1.62 3.05 14.59
CA GLY A 62 2.17 1.84 15.19
C GLY A 62 3.55 2.02 15.81
N ILE A 63 3.98 3.25 16.08
CA ILE A 63 5.32 3.52 16.59
C ILE A 63 5.35 3.35 18.11
N GLU A 64 6.25 2.50 18.59
CA GLU A 64 6.41 2.28 20.03
C GLU A 64 7.56 3.10 20.61
N ASN A 65 8.62 3.28 19.82
CA ASN A 65 9.87 3.93 20.26
C ASN A 65 10.34 5.03 19.32
N ILE A 66 11.07 6.00 19.87
CA ILE A 66 11.66 7.13 19.12
C ILE A 66 12.59 6.66 17.98
N ASP A 67 13.20 5.48 18.09
CA ASP A 67 14.16 4.95 17.11
C ASP A 67 13.53 4.46 15.81
N GLU A 68 12.22 4.20 15.83
CA GLU A 68 11.42 3.84 14.66
C GLU A 68 11.00 5.08 13.85
N LEU A 69 11.23 6.29 14.38
CA LEU A 69 11.03 7.53 13.65
C LEU A 69 12.18 7.80 12.70
N SER A 70 11.83 8.00 11.44
CA SER A 70 12.70 8.47 10.37
C SER A 70 12.24 9.85 9.92
N ILE A 71 13.05 10.87 10.21
CA ILE A 71 12.83 12.21 9.64
C ILE A 71 13.28 12.19 8.18
N GLU A 72 12.37 12.54 7.28
CA GLU A 72 12.65 12.67 5.85
C GLU A 72 13.00 14.11 5.49
N GLY A 73 12.50 15.09 6.25
CA GLY A 73 12.82 16.49 6.05
C GLY A 73 12.21 17.42 7.10
N VAL A 74 12.73 18.64 7.16
CA VAL A 74 12.18 19.73 7.96
C VAL A 74 12.07 20.96 7.07
N VAL A 75 10.92 21.63 7.12
CA VAL A 75 10.76 22.99 6.58
C VAL A 75 10.69 23.91 7.80
N TYR A 76 11.77 24.66 7.99
CA TYR A 76 11.88 25.59 9.11
C TYR A 76 11.51 27.00 8.68
N ASP A 77 10.42 27.51 9.24
CA ASP A 77 9.96 28.89 9.08
C ASP A 77 9.51 29.44 10.44
N PRO A 78 10.32 30.31 11.08
CA PRO A 78 9.97 30.88 12.38
C PRO A 78 8.84 31.92 12.30
N GLY A 79 8.51 32.44 11.11
CA GLY A 79 7.47 33.46 10.91
C GLY A 79 6.12 32.88 10.50
N HIS A 80 6.12 31.79 9.72
CA HIS A 80 4.90 31.19 9.18
C HIS A 80 4.58 29.79 9.74
N GLY A 81 5.43 29.28 10.61
CA GLY A 81 5.27 27.98 11.28
C GLY A 81 6.10 26.90 10.58
N SER A 82 6.81 26.12 11.39
CA SER A 82 7.67 25.05 10.91
C SER A 82 6.91 23.72 10.79
N VAL A 83 7.33 22.87 9.86
CA VAL A 83 6.79 21.52 9.67
C VAL A 83 7.91 20.48 9.57
N VAL A 84 7.64 19.27 10.05
CA VAL A 84 8.53 18.11 9.94
C VAL A 84 7.82 17.02 9.14
N ILE A 85 8.58 16.35 8.27
CA ILE A 85 8.16 15.19 7.52
C ILE A 85 8.77 13.97 8.20
N VAL A 86 7.95 13.12 8.78
CA VAL A 86 8.37 11.95 9.56
C VAL A 86 7.52 10.74 9.19
N ASN A 87 8.16 9.65 8.77
CA ASN A 87 7.51 8.43 8.27
C ASN A 87 6.37 8.72 7.28
N GLY A 88 6.60 9.62 6.32
CA GLY A 88 5.65 10.08 5.32
C GLY A 88 4.54 11.03 5.80
N ALA A 89 4.44 11.32 7.10
CA ALA A 89 3.47 12.26 7.66
C ALA A 89 4.07 13.66 7.83
N ILE A 90 3.26 14.70 7.56
CA ILE A 90 3.63 16.11 7.75
C ILE A 90 2.99 16.60 9.04
N LEU A 91 3.80 17.05 9.99
CA LEU A 91 3.34 17.51 11.30
C LEU A 91 3.90 18.89 11.65
N LYS A 92 3.11 19.69 12.37
CA LYS A 92 3.50 20.97 12.96
C LYS A 92 3.91 20.82 14.43
N GLU A 93 4.58 21.84 14.96
CA GLU A 93 4.81 21.92 16.41
C GLU A 93 3.49 21.85 17.19
N GLY A 94 3.45 21.01 18.22
CA GLY A 94 2.27 20.76 19.05
C GLY A 94 1.28 19.74 18.48
N GLU A 95 1.43 19.34 17.21
CA GLU A 95 0.57 18.37 16.57
C GLU A 95 0.89 16.95 17.04
N GLU A 96 -0.14 16.11 17.12
CA GLU A 96 -0.09 14.75 17.62
C GLU A 96 -0.81 13.82 16.65
N LEU A 97 -0.14 12.73 16.28
CA LEU A 97 -0.68 11.70 15.40
C LEU A 97 -0.25 10.31 15.89
N GLY A 98 -1.22 9.52 16.33
CA GLY A 98 -0.96 8.22 16.93
C GLY A 98 -0.30 8.36 18.31
N SER A 99 0.81 7.66 18.51
CA SER A 99 1.63 7.72 19.74
C SER A 99 2.66 8.85 19.74
N VAL A 100 2.72 9.65 18.67
CA VAL A 100 3.79 10.60 18.38
C VAL A 100 3.27 12.03 18.42
N LYS A 101 3.91 12.86 19.24
CA LYS A 101 3.66 14.30 19.31
C LYS A 101 4.91 15.11 19.01
N VAL A 102 4.80 16.14 18.19
CA VAL A 102 5.91 17.05 17.90
C VAL A 102 5.98 18.11 18.97
N LEU A 103 7.09 18.18 19.70
CA LEU A 103 7.31 19.18 20.74
C LEU A 103 7.91 20.46 20.16
N LYS A 104 8.93 20.31 19.31
CA LYS A 104 9.67 21.44 18.74
C LYS A 104 10.36 21.03 17.45
N ILE A 105 10.38 21.95 16.48
CA ILE A 105 11.04 21.80 15.20
C ILE A 105 12.19 22.81 15.13
N SER A 106 13.34 22.35 14.62
CA SER A 106 14.58 23.11 14.51
C SER A 106 15.26 22.83 13.16
N PRO A 107 16.17 23.69 12.69
CA PRO A 107 16.89 23.45 11.44
C PRO A 107 17.65 22.11 11.41
N GLU A 108 18.17 21.69 12.57
CA GLU A 108 18.92 20.45 12.76
C GLU A 108 18.05 19.19 12.90
N GLY A 109 16.75 19.32 13.17
CA GLY A 109 15.89 18.18 13.48
C GLY A 109 14.62 18.54 14.24
N ALA A 110 14.03 17.55 14.91
CA ALA A 110 12.82 17.76 15.70
C ALA A 110 12.84 16.95 17.00
N ARG A 111 12.19 17.50 18.03
CA ARG A 111 11.91 16.83 19.28
C ARG A 111 10.51 16.24 19.25
N PHE A 112 10.40 14.99 19.64
CA PHE A 112 9.15 14.25 19.70
C PHE A 112 8.92 13.71 21.09
N LEU A 113 7.65 13.55 21.43
CA LEU A 113 7.18 12.72 22.53
C LEU A 113 6.55 11.47 21.94
N VAL A 114 7.09 10.30 22.26
CA VAL A 114 6.58 9.00 21.81
C VAL A 114 6.22 8.17 23.03
N ASN A 115 4.94 7.83 23.22
CA ASN A 115 4.46 7.07 24.39
C ASN A 115 4.93 7.63 25.75
N GLY A 116 5.07 8.95 25.86
CA GLY A 116 5.54 9.63 27.08
C GLY A 116 7.06 9.75 27.23
N ALA A 117 7.85 9.20 26.30
CA ALA A 117 9.30 9.39 26.23
C ALA A 117 9.66 10.53 25.26
N GLU A 118 10.42 11.51 25.73
CA GLU A 118 10.95 12.59 24.87
C GLU A 118 12.25 12.16 24.19
N GLY A 119 12.41 12.49 22.92
CA GLY A 119 13.65 12.29 22.18
C GLY A 119 13.86 13.30 21.06
N PHE A 120 15.12 13.54 20.71
CA PHE A 120 15.50 14.37 19.57
C PHE A 120 15.99 13.48 18.42
N LYS A 121 15.46 13.69 17.21
CA LYS A 121 15.97 13.06 15.99
C LYS A 121 16.59 14.13 15.08
N PRO A 122 17.86 13.99 14.67
CA PRO A 122 18.47 14.87 13.67
C PRO A 122 18.00 14.50 12.26
N ILE A 123 17.99 15.47 11.34
CA ILE A 123 17.72 15.24 9.90
C ILE A 123 18.85 14.41 9.27
N TYR A 124 20.10 14.75 9.60
CA TYR A 124 21.28 14.07 9.09
C TYR A 124 21.83 13.14 10.16
N GLN A 125 21.82 11.84 9.88
CA GLN A 125 22.64 10.89 10.63
C GLN A 125 24.03 10.91 10.00
N GLU A 126 25.02 11.50 10.68
CA GLU A 126 26.40 11.33 10.24
C GLU A 126 26.79 9.86 10.38
N GLU A 127 27.18 9.25 9.27
CA GLU A 127 27.77 7.92 9.20
C GLU A 127 29.23 7.95 9.72
N SER A 128 29.48 8.57 10.86
CA SER A 128 30.81 8.76 11.46
C SER A 128 31.24 7.57 12.34
N ALA A 129 31.07 6.34 11.82
CA ALA A 129 31.57 5.11 12.46
C ALA A 129 32.63 4.33 11.67
N ASN A 130 32.87 4.60 10.39
CA ASN A 130 33.75 3.76 9.55
C ASN A 130 35.05 4.41 9.03
N LYS A 131 35.69 5.29 9.82
CA LYS A 131 37.02 5.86 9.51
C LYS A 131 38.10 5.64 10.56
N LYS A 132 37.91 4.71 11.52
CA LYS A 132 38.94 4.35 12.51
C LYS A 132 39.71 3.04 12.25
N ASN A 133 39.36 2.26 11.21
CA ASN A 133 40.01 0.97 10.93
C ASN A 133 40.78 0.89 9.60
N VAL A 134 41.24 2.02 9.05
CA VAL A 134 42.17 2.01 7.90
C VAL A 134 43.34 2.94 8.18
N LYS A 135 44.15 2.58 9.17
CA LYS A 135 45.56 2.96 9.26
C LYS A 135 46.24 1.97 10.21
N LYS A 136 46.75 0.89 9.63
CA LYS A 136 47.83 0.12 10.22
C LYS A 136 48.84 -0.16 9.11
#